data_AF-A0A3D1LB16-F1
#
_entry.id   AF-A0A3D1LB16-F1
#
_cell.length_a   1.000
_cell.length_b   1.000
_cell.length_c   1.000
_cell.angle_alpha   90.00
_cell.angle_beta   90.00
_cell.angle_gamma   90.00
#
_symmetry.space_group_name_H-M   'P 1'
#
loop_
_entity.id
_entity.type
_entity.pdbx_description
1 polymer ?
#
loop_
_entity_poly.entity_id
_entity_poly.type
_entity_poly.pdbx_seq_one_letter_code
_entity_poly.pdbx_strand_id
1 'polypeptide(L)'
;MEKQIKIALAGNPNCGKTTLFNALTGSNQFVGNWPGVTVEKKEGKLKKHDDVVIMDLPGIYSLSPYTLEEVVARNYLITERPDAILNIIDGTNLERNLYLTTQLTELGIPVVIAINMMDVVRKNGD
;
A
#
# COMPACT_ATOMS: atom_id res chain seq x y z
N MET A 1 -11.68 -23.56 -6.53
CA MET A 1 -10.80 -22.44 -6.93
C MET A 1 -9.73 -22.33 -5.87
N GLU A 2 -8.46 -22.31 -6.25
CA GLU A 2 -7.37 -22.08 -5.29
C GLU A 2 -7.55 -20.72 -4.61
N LYS A 3 -7.28 -20.66 -3.30
CA LYS A 3 -7.41 -19.43 -2.52
C LYS A 3 -6.33 -18.45 -3.00
N GLN A 4 -6.77 -17.31 -3.53
CA GLN A 4 -5.87 -16.22 -3.92
C GLN A 4 -5.43 -15.43 -2.69
N ILE A 5 -4.13 -15.17 -2.55
CA ILE A 5 -3.56 -14.33 -1.50
C ILE A 5 -3.71 -12.86 -1.92
N LYS A 6 -4.27 -12.02 -1.05
CA LYS A 6 -4.41 -10.57 -1.29
C LYS A 6 -3.44 -9.79 -0.41
N ILE A 7 -2.61 -8.95 -1.01
CA ILE A 7 -1.69 -8.05 -0.32
C ILE A 7 -2.05 -6.61 -0.66
N ALA A 8 -2.31 -5.78 0.35
CA ALA A 8 -2.51 -4.35 0.18
C ALA A 8 -1.18 -3.59 0.29
N LEU A 9 -0.85 -2.77 -0.71
CA LEU A 9 0.19 -1.76 -0.59
C LEU A 9 -0.40 -0.52 0.07
N ALA A 10 0.15 -0.17 1.23
CA ALA A 10 -0.18 1.05 1.95
C ALA A 10 1.07 1.91 2.12
N GLY A 11 0.89 3.21 2.37
CA GLY A 11 1.98 4.13 2.63
C GLY A 11 1.57 5.58 2.39
N ASN A 12 2.42 6.51 2.82
CA ASN A 12 2.19 7.93 2.58
C ASN A 12 2.27 8.29 1.09
N PRO A 13 1.62 9.39 0.65
CA PRO A 13 1.93 9.99 -0.64
C PRO A 13 3.45 10.16 -0.83
N ASN A 14 3.92 9.88 -2.04
CA ASN A 14 5.32 10.02 -2.45
C ASN A 14 6.34 9.09 -1.74
N CYS A 15 5.94 8.06 -0.99
CA CYS A 15 6.87 7.10 -0.37
C CYS A 15 7.49 6.07 -1.36
N GLY A 16 7.22 6.19 -2.66
CA GLY A 16 7.65 5.25 -3.70
C GLY A 16 6.76 4.02 -3.89
N LYS A 17 5.53 4.06 -3.36
CA LYS A 17 4.52 3.01 -3.51
C LYS A 17 4.25 2.60 -4.96
N THR A 18 4.00 3.56 -5.85
CA THR A 18 3.76 3.28 -7.28
C THR A 18 4.97 2.61 -7.96
N THR A 19 6.19 3.01 -7.59
CA THR A 19 7.42 2.39 -8.10
C THR A 19 7.50 0.92 -7.68
N LEU A 20 7.22 0.63 -6.40
CA LEU A 20 7.22 -0.75 -5.89
C LEU A 20 6.10 -1.58 -6.52
N PHE A 21 4.89 -1.03 -6.66
CA PHE A 21 3.78 -1.70 -7.33
C PHE A 21 4.18 -2.16 -8.74
N ASN A 22 4.70 -1.25 -9.56
CA ASN A 22 5.14 -1.56 -10.92
C ASN A 22 6.28 -2.59 -10.96
N ALA A 23 7.20 -2.52 -9.98
CA ALA A 23 8.28 -3.50 -9.86
C ALA A 23 7.73 -4.92 -9.57
N LEU A 24 6.74 -5.02 -8.69
CA LEU A 24 6.09 -6.28 -8.29
C LEU A 24 5.17 -6.85 -9.38
N THR A 25 4.40 -6.03 -10.09
CA THR A 25 3.33 -6.49 -11.00
C THR A 25 3.70 -6.46 -12.49
N GLY A 26 4.58 -5.53 -12.90
CA GLY A 26 4.94 -5.35 -14.31
C GLY A 26 3.76 -4.94 -15.17
N SER A 27 3.56 -5.60 -16.31
CA SER A 27 2.46 -5.31 -17.24
C SER A 27 1.12 -5.92 -16.84
N ASN A 28 1.09 -6.83 -15.85
CA ASN A 28 -0.12 -7.55 -15.43
C ASN A 28 -0.92 -6.74 -14.39
N GLN A 29 -1.27 -5.52 -14.77
CA GLN A 29 -1.99 -4.56 -13.93
C GLN A 29 -3.30 -4.12 -14.59
N PHE A 30 -4.33 -3.97 -13.78
CA PHE A 30 -5.59 -3.36 -14.12
C PHE A 30 -5.69 -1.99 -13.44
N VAL A 31 -6.14 -0.99 -14.19
CA VAL A 31 -6.37 0.37 -13.69
C VAL A 31 -7.83 0.74 -13.95
N GLY A 32 -8.52 1.19 -12.91
CA GLY A 32 -9.89 1.66 -12.97
C GLY A 32 -10.15 2.68 -11.87
N ASN A 33 -11.41 2.80 -11.44
CA ASN A 33 -11.80 3.63 -10.31
C ASN A 33 -12.45 2.78 -9.23
N TRP A 34 -12.35 3.23 -7.98
CA TRP A 34 -13.13 2.67 -6.89
C TRP A 34 -14.62 2.93 -7.10
N PRO A 35 -15.52 2.00 -6.72
CA PRO A 35 -16.96 2.15 -6.96
C PRO A 35 -17.51 3.46 -6.39
N GLY A 36 -18.18 4.24 -7.24
CA GLY A 36 -18.88 5.46 -6.84
C GLY A 36 -18.00 6.68 -6.56
N VAL A 37 -16.68 6.62 -6.80
CA VAL A 37 -15.76 7.73 -6.59
C VAL A 37 -14.74 7.85 -7.73
N THR A 38 -14.09 9.00 -7.85
CA THR A 38 -13.05 9.28 -8.86
C THR A 38 -11.65 8.83 -8.42
N VAL A 39 -11.55 8.12 -7.29
CA VAL A 39 -10.27 7.62 -6.78
C VAL A 39 -9.81 6.47 -7.65
N GLU A 40 -8.58 6.56 -8.16
CA GLU A 40 -7.97 5.53 -8.99
C GLU A 40 -7.80 4.22 -8.19
N LYS A 41 -8.11 3.10 -8.84
CA LYS A 41 -7.91 1.75 -8.32
C LYS A 41 -6.90 1.05 -9.22
N LYS A 42 -5.78 0.59 -8.64
CA LYS A 42 -4.83 -0.29 -9.33
C LYS A 42 -4.72 -1.62 -8.62
N GLU A 43 -4.83 -2.69 -9.39
CA GLU A 43 -4.60 -4.06 -8.92
C GLU A 43 -3.74 -4.81 -9.92
N GLY A 44 -2.93 -5.75 -9.47
CA GLY A 44 -2.10 -6.54 -10.37
C GLY A 44 -1.65 -7.85 -9.74
N LYS A 45 -1.31 -8.82 -10.58
CA LYS A 45 -0.74 -10.09 -10.12
C LYS A 45 0.74 -9.91 -9.82
N LEU A 46 1.23 -10.53 -8.75
CA LEU A 46 2.65 -10.57 -8.44
C LEU A 46 3.39 -11.38 -9.53
N LYS A 47 4.50 -10.85 -10.04
CA LYS A 47 5.33 -11.55 -11.03
C LYS A 47 5.72 -12.94 -10.52
N LYS A 48 5.54 -13.95 -11.36
CA LYS A 48 5.84 -15.38 -11.08
C LYS A 48 4.96 -16.02 -9.99
N HIS A 49 3.93 -15.32 -9.50
CA HIS A 49 3.01 -15.79 -8.47
C HIS A 49 1.58 -15.36 -8.83
N ASP A 50 0.94 -16.09 -9.75
CA ASP A 50 -0.38 -15.73 -10.29
C ASP A 50 -1.54 -15.87 -9.28
N ASP A 51 -1.29 -16.54 -8.17
CA ASP A 51 -2.15 -16.73 -7.00
C ASP A 51 -2.03 -15.59 -5.99
N VAL A 52 -1.16 -14.60 -6.21
CA VAL A 52 -1.00 -13.42 -5.34
C VAL A 52 -1.45 -12.16 -6.08
N VAL A 53 -2.40 -11.45 -5.49
CA VAL A 53 -2.88 -10.14 -5.98
C VAL A 53 -2.38 -9.03 -5.08
N ILE A 54 -1.80 -8.03 -5.73
CA ILE A 54 -1.35 -6.79 -5.12
C ILE A 54 -2.40 -5.72 -5.40
N MET A 55 -2.98 -5.15 -4.33
CA MET A 55 -3.89 -4.01 -4.38
C MET A 55 -3.11 -2.74 -4.02
N ASP A 56 -3.04 -1.77 -4.92
CA ASP A 56 -2.46 -0.46 -4.60
C ASP A 56 -3.52 0.44 -3.98
N LEU A 57 -3.38 0.74 -2.68
CA LEU A 57 -4.27 1.69 -2.01
C LEU A 57 -3.84 3.13 -2.31
N PRO A 58 -4.76 4.11 -2.26
CA PRO A 58 -4.40 5.51 -2.31
C PRO A 58 -3.34 5.86 -1.25
N GLY A 59 -2.42 6.77 -1.60
CA GLY A 59 -1.45 7.27 -0.63
C GLY A 59 -2.16 8.11 0.43
N ILE A 60 -2.03 7.74 1.71
CA ILE A 60 -2.73 8.38 2.82
C ILE A 60 -1.78 8.69 3.97
N TYR A 61 -2.06 9.73 4.75
CA TYR A 61 -1.27 10.05 5.95
C TYR A 61 -1.84 9.40 7.21
N SER A 62 -3.13 9.05 7.20
CA SER A 62 -3.82 8.43 8.31
C SER A 62 -5.02 7.61 7.83
N LEU A 63 -5.57 6.77 8.70
CA LEU A 63 -6.86 6.11 8.50
C LEU A 63 -8.06 6.98 8.92
N SER A 64 -7.85 8.27 9.21
CA SER A 64 -8.93 9.22 9.49
C SER A 64 -9.68 9.55 8.19
N PRO A 65 -11.01 9.62 8.16
CA PRO A 65 -11.77 9.72 6.91
C PRO A 65 -11.99 11.17 6.44
N TYR A 66 -10.94 11.97 6.27
CA TYR A 66 -11.07 13.38 5.85
C TYR A 66 -11.08 13.54 4.32
N THR A 67 -10.43 12.64 3.59
CA THR A 67 -10.43 12.61 2.11
C THR A 67 -11.08 11.34 1.55
N LEU A 68 -11.44 11.37 0.27
CA LEU A 68 -11.97 10.18 -0.42
C LEU A 68 -10.93 9.06 -0.46
N GLU A 69 -9.66 9.40 -0.64
CA GLU A 69 -8.53 8.47 -0.61
C GLU A 69 -8.43 7.75 0.74
N GLU A 70 -8.55 8.50 1.84
CA GLU A 70 -8.53 7.95 3.20
C GLU A 70 -9.74 7.04 3.44
N VAL A 71 -10.94 7.48 3.03
CA VAL A 71 -12.16 6.67 3.12
C VAL A 71 -12.02 5.36 2.34
N VAL A 72 -11.50 5.41 1.11
CA VAL A 72 -11.29 4.23 0.26
C VAL A 72 -10.28 3.27 0.88
N ALA A 73 -9.10 3.77 1.26
CA ALA A 73 -8.05 2.95 1.84
C ALA A 73 -8.51 2.27 3.14
N ARG A 74 -9.14 3.05 4.04
CA ARG A 74 -9.70 2.56 5.29
C ARG A 74 -10.78 1.49 5.05
N ASN A 75 -11.75 1.77 4.19
CA ASN A 75 -12.86 0.85 3.94
C ASN A 75 -12.39 -0.47 3.35
N TYR A 76 -11.42 -0.44 2.44
CA TYR A 76 -10.80 -1.65 1.90
C TYR A 76 -10.17 -2.48 3.01
N LEU A 77 -9.32 -1.87 3.85
CA LEU A 77 -8.61 -2.60 4.90
C LEU A 77 -9.56 -3.23 5.93
N ILE A 78 -10.64 -2.53 6.30
CA ILE A 78 -11.61 -3.01 7.30
C ILE A 78 -12.57 -4.05 6.72
N THR A 79 -13.03 -3.85 5.48
CA THR A 79 -14.10 -4.67 4.88
C THR A 79 -13.54 -5.86 4.13
N GLU A 80 -12.55 -5.65 3.27
CA GLU A 80 -11.97 -6.71 2.44
C GLU A 80 -10.96 -7.55 3.21
N ARG A 81 -10.37 -7.00 4.28
CA ARG A 81 -9.37 -7.64 5.17
C ARG A 81 -8.35 -8.47 4.37
N PRO A 82 -7.42 -7.82 3.63
CA PRO A 82 -6.39 -8.54 2.88
C PRO A 82 -5.57 -9.47 3.80
N ASP A 83 -4.97 -10.52 3.22
CA ASP A 83 -4.16 -11.48 3.98
C ASP A 83 -2.90 -10.83 4.58
N ALA A 84 -2.39 -9.74 3.97
CA ALA A 84 -1.32 -8.92 4.51
C ALA A 84 -1.34 -7.47 4.00
N ILE A 85 -0.69 -6.58 4.74
CA ILE A 85 -0.37 -5.21 4.34
C ILE A 85 1.14 -5.10 4.11
N LEU A 86 1.54 -4.68 2.92
CA LEU A 86 2.90 -4.22 2.64
C LEU A 86 2.93 -2.70 2.81
N ASN A 87 3.36 -2.25 3.98
CA ASN A 87 3.43 -0.85 4.35
C ASN A 87 4.77 -0.25 3.92
N ILE A 88 4.74 0.71 3.02
CA ILE A 88 5.93 1.36 2.48
C ILE A 88 6.20 2.63 3.25
N ILE A 89 7.43 2.75 3.74
CA ILE A 89 7.87 3.87 4.56
C ILE A 89 9.02 4.57 3.84
N ASP A 90 8.92 5.87 3.65
CA ASP A 90 10.06 6.70 3.24
C ASP A 90 11.06 6.81 4.40
N GLY A 91 12.24 6.21 4.22
CA GLY A 91 13.30 6.19 5.22
C GLY A 91 13.88 7.58 5.53
N THR A 92 13.71 8.56 4.64
CA THR A 92 14.15 9.96 4.88
C THR A 92 13.21 10.72 5.82
N ASN A 93 12.02 10.19 6.09
CA ASN A 93 11.02 10.83 6.93
C ASN A 93 10.27 9.80 7.80
N LEU A 94 11.03 9.08 8.62
CA LEU A 94 10.55 7.92 9.36
C LEU A 94 9.40 8.27 10.33
N GLU A 95 9.56 9.32 11.14
CA GLU A 95 8.58 9.72 12.16
C GLU A 95 7.19 9.95 11.56
N ARG A 96 7.12 10.69 10.46
CA ARG A 96 5.87 10.99 9.75
C ARG A 96 5.21 9.71 9.21
N ASN A 97 5.99 8.79 8.66
CA ASN A 97 5.47 7.55 8.09
C ASN A 97 5.04 6.55 9.18
N LEU A 98 5.71 6.57 10.34
CA LEU A 98 5.36 5.70 11.45
C LEU A 98 3.98 6.02 12.04
N TYR A 99 3.46 7.24 11.87
CA TYR A 99 2.09 7.58 12.28
C TYR A 99 1.01 6.74 11.57
N LEU A 100 1.10 6.56 10.25
CA LEU A 100 0.19 5.64 9.55
C LEU A 100 0.46 4.19 9.97
N THR A 101 1.73 3.85 10.17
CA THR A 101 2.18 2.49 10.49
C THR A 101 1.54 1.97 11.77
N THR A 102 1.47 2.79 12.83
CA THR A 102 0.81 2.39 14.09
C THR A 102 -0.65 2.03 13.86
N GLN A 103 -1.39 2.87 13.13
CA GLN A 103 -2.79 2.63 12.80
C GLN A 103 -2.99 1.35 11.98
N LEU A 104 -2.10 1.07 11.01
CA LEU A 104 -2.16 -0.17 10.22
C LEU A 104 -1.92 -1.41 11.08
N THR A 105 -0.96 -1.35 12.02
CA THR A 105 -0.67 -2.47 12.93
C THR A 105 -1.81 -2.77 13.91
N GLU A 106 -2.61 -1.77 14.27
CA GLU A 106 -3.77 -1.92 15.16
C GLU A 106 -4.96 -2.62 14.49
N LEU A 107 -4.97 -2.77 13.16
CA LEU A 107 -6.05 -3.46 12.42
C LEU A 107 -6.04 -5.00 12.61
N GLY A 108 -4.98 -5.54 13.20
CA GLY A 108 -4.80 -6.99 13.37
C GLY A 108 -4.60 -7.75 12.05
N ILE A 109 -4.27 -7.04 10.97
CA ILE A 109 -3.85 -7.62 9.70
C ILE A 109 -2.32 -7.73 9.72
N PRO A 110 -1.71 -8.85 9.30
CA PRO A 110 -0.24 -8.96 9.24
C PRO A 110 0.39 -7.82 8.42
N VAL A 111 1.32 -7.08 9.02
CA VAL A 111 2.01 -5.95 8.38
C VAL A 111 3.47 -6.31 8.12
N VAL A 112 3.91 -6.12 6.88
CA VAL A 112 5.32 -6.14 6.48
C VAL A 112 5.72 -4.71 6.14
N ILE A 113 6.81 -4.21 6.73
CA ILE A 113 7.31 -2.87 6.46
C ILE A 113 8.39 -2.94 5.37
N ALA A 114 8.22 -2.16 4.31
CA ALA A 114 9.23 -1.91 3.29
C ALA A 114 9.80 -0.50 3.47
N ILE A 115 11.00 -0.39 4.05
CA ILE A 115 11.70 0.88 4.17
C ILE A 115 12.32 1.21 2.81
N ASN A 116 11.89 2.33 2.24
CA ASN A 116 12.27 2.81 0.92
C ASN A 116 13.17 4.06 1.00
N MET A 117 13.70 4.50 -0.14
CA MET A 117 14.62 5.65 -0.27
C MET A 117 15.94 5.47 0.50
N MET A 118 16.37 4.23 0.70
CA MET A 118 17.59 3.90 1.44
C MET A 118 18.87 4.42 0.78
N ASP A 119 18.84 4.65 -0.53
CA ASP A 119 19.91 5.34 -1.26
C ASP A 119 20.07 6.79 -0.80
N VAL A 120 18.96 7.50 -0.57
CA VAL A 120 18.97 8.88 -0.06
C VAL A 120 19.39 8.91 1.40
N VAL A 121 18.85 8.02 2.23
CA VAL A 121 19.23 7.84 3.64
C VAL A 121 20.75 7.65 3.77
N ARG A 122 21.33 6.69 3.02
CA ARG A 122 22.77 6.44 3.01
C ARG A 122 23.59 7.62 2.50
N LYS A 123 23.07 8.39 1.53
CA LYS A 123 23.74 9.57 0.99
C LYS A 123 23.78 10.71 2.02
N ASN A 124 22.75 10.84 2.85
CA ASN A 124 22.67 11.84 3.91
C ASN A 124 23.48 11.44 5.15
N GLY A 125 23.84 10.17 5.28
CA GLY A 125 24.58 9.64 6.43
C GLY A 125 23.67 9.25 7.60
N ASP A 126 22.38 9.05 7.33
CA ASP A 126 21.36 8.61 8.28
C ASP A 126 21.18 7.08 8.27
#